data_AF-A0A968VYE6-F1
#
_entry.id   AF-A0A968VYE6-F1
#
_cell.length_a   1.000
_cell.length_b   1.000
_cell.length_c   1.000
_cell.angle_alpha   90.00
_cell.angle_beta   90.00
_cell.angle_gamma   90.00
#
_symmetry.space_group_name_H-M   'P 1'
#
loop_
_entity.id
_entity.type
_entity.pdbx_description
1 polymer ?
#
loop_
_entity_poly.entity_id
_entity_poly.type
_entity_poly.pdbx_seq_one_letter_code
_entity_poly.pdbx_strand_id
1 'polypeptide(L)'
;MGEEVQIKLPKSGVGRVLVSIESGSKMVQAFWKDNAEGENQVSFKATEEMSPNVYVHLTYVQPHKNVENDRPIRLYGVQQIKVEDPATHLAPVIGMPAQLAPEKPVDIKVSEKNGRHMTYTLAIVDDGLLDLTNFETPNAWSVFYAREALGIKTWDMYGYVAGAFTGDMSGLLQLGGDEYIQEQDPKKANRFKPVVRFIGPFELKPGKQNSHTLHIPNYIGSVRAMVIAGDRGAYGSAEKQCQ
;
A
#
# COMPACT_ATOMS: atom_id res chain seq x y z
N MET A 1 1.78 -11.23 8.28
CA MET A 1 0.89 -11.65 9.39
C MET A 1 1.49 -12.85 10.11
N GLY A 2 1.10 -13.10 11.36
CA GLY A 2 1.54 -14.27 12.13
C GLY A 2 2.92 -14.15 12.79
N GLU A 3 3.73 -13.20 12.36
CA GLU A 3 5.04 -12.88 12.92
C GLU A 3 4.93 -12.13 14.26
N GLU A 4 5.96 -12.30 15.10
CA GLU A 4 6.09 -11.52 16.34
C GLU A 4 6.76 -10.18 16.02
N VAL A 5 6.06 -9.09 16.32
CA VAL A 5 6.59 -7.74 16.23
C VAL A 5 7.32 -7.43 17.54
N GLN A 6 8.54 -6.93 17.43
CA GLN A 6 9.42 -6.63 18.55
C GLN A 6 9.85 -5.16 18.52
N ILE A 7 9.45 -4.39 19.53
CA ILE A 7 9.72 -2.95 19.62
C ILE A 7 10.62 -2.69 20.82
N LYS A 8 11.83 -2.20 20.54
CA LYS A 8 12.77 -1.78 21.57
C LYS A 8 12.39 -0.40 22.08
N LEU A 9 12.27 -0.27 23.40
CA LEU A 9 11.99 0.97 24.07
C LEU A 9 13.30 1.72 24.36
N PRO A 10 13.35 3.06 24.15
CA PRO A 10 14.49 3.86 24.58
C PRO A 10 14.69 3.78 26.10
N LYS A 11 15.95 3.96 26.55
CA LYS A 11 16.32 3.96 27.97
C LYS A 11 15.67 5.13 28.71
N SER A 12 14.49 4.88 29.25
CA SER A 12 13.56 5.88 29.80
C SER A 12 13.56 5.93 31.34
N GLY A 13 14.14 4.93 32.01
CA GLY A 13 14.16 4.81 33.49
C GLY A 13 12.96 4.02 34.03
N VAL A 14 12.85 3.87 35.35
CA VAL A 14 11.74 3.12 35.95
C VAL A 14 10.40 3.81 35.69
N GLY A 15 9.36 3.09 35.30
CA GLY A 15 8.02 3.64 35.12
C GLY A 15 7.05 2.65 34.51
N ARG A 16 5.94 3.13 33.95
CA ARG A 16 4.96 2.30 33.25
C ARG A 16 4.73 2.82 31.84
N VAL A 17 4.59 1.91 30.89
CA VAL A 17 4.31 2.20 29.49
C VAL A 17 2.92 1.68 29.15
N LEU A 18 2.03 2.58 28.75
CA LEU A 18 0.80 2.21 28.07
C LEU A 18 1.13 1.98 26.59
N VAL A 19 0.93 0.76 26.14
CA VAL A 19 1.04 0.36 24.74
C VAL A 19 -0.35 0.35 24.16
N SER A 20 -0.58 1.12 23.09
CA SER A 20 -1.81 1.10 22.30
C SER A 20 -1.46 0.78 20.86
N ILE A 21 -2.10 -0.25 20.32
CA ILE A 21 -1.97 -0.67 18.91
C ILE A 21 -3.23 -0.20 18.22
N GLU A 22 -3.06 0.66 17.23
CA GLU A 22 -4.13 1.48 16.67
C GLU A 22 -4.12 1.37 15.14
N SER A 23 -5.28 1.22 14.53
CA SER A 23 -5.45 1.31 13.08
C SER A 23 -5.92 2.71 12.67
N GLY A 24 -6.29 2.90 11.40
CA GLY A 24 -6.88 4.16 10.95
C GLY A 24 -8.22 4.50 11.62
N SER A 25 -8.92 3.53 12.21
CA SER A 25 -10.28 3.73 12.72
C SER A 25 -10.57 3.12 14.09
N LYS A 26 -9.74 2.19 14.58
CA LYS A 26 -9.99 1.49 15.84
C LYS A 26 -8.72 1.21 16.62
N MET A 27 -8.86 1.18 17.94
CA MET A 27 -7.84 0.62 18.82
C MET A 27 -7.95 -0.90 18.78
N VAL A 28 -6.91 -1.56 18.29
CA VAL A 28 -6.84 -3.03 18.16
C VAL A 28 -6.55 -3.67 19.52
N GLN A 29 -5.60 -3.10 20.27
CA GLN A 29 -5.22 -3.61 21.58
C GLN A 29 -4.61 -2.51 22.42
N ALA A 30 -4.85 -2.51 23.73
CA ALA A 30 -4.10 -1.68 24.68
C ALA A 30 -3.76 -2.44 25.94
N PHE A 31 -2.56 -2.23 26.47
CA PHE A 31 -2.10 -2.84 27.71
C PHE A 31 -0.98 -2.05 28.38
N TRP A 32 -0.86 -2.23 29.69
CA TRP A 32 0.24 -1.65 30.47
C TRP A 32 1.42 -2.63 30.53
N LYS A 33 2.62 -2.09 30.46
CA LYS A 33 3.87 -2.80 30.72
C LYS A 33 4.74 -2.00 31.68
N ASP A 34 5.32 -2.67 32.66
CA ASP A 34 6.28 -2.04 33.55
C ASP A 34 7.63 -1.87 32.82
N ASN A 35 8.29 -0.74 33.07
CA ASN A 35 9.57 -0.36 32.47
C ASN A 35 10.62 -0.33 33.57
N ALA A 36 11.67 -1.14 33.41
CA ALA A 36 12.80 -1.19 34.33
C ALA A 36 13.95 -0.28 33.83
N GLU A 37 14.97 -0.09 34.65
CA GLU A 37 16.22 0.52 34.17
C GLU A 37 16.90 -0.39 33.13
N GLY A 38 17.37 0.21 32.03
CA GLY A 38 18.02 -0.49 30.93
C GLY A 38 17.15 -0.62 29.68
N GLU A 39 17.41 -1.66 28.90
CA GLU A 39 16.67 -1.94 27.66
C GLU A 39 15.38 -2.70 27.96
N ASN A 40 14.26 -2.14 27.53
CA ASN A 40 12.95 -2.77 27.63
C ASN A 40 12.42 -3.01 26.22
N GLN A 41 11.54 -3.98 26.07
CA GLN A 41 10.97 -4.34 24.78
C GLN A 41 9.48 -4.62 24.92
N VAL A 42 8.69 -4.26 23.93
CA VAL A 42 7.29 -4.68 23.78
C VAL A 42 7.22 -5.68 22.63
N SER A 43 6.49 -6.77 22.82
CA SER A 43 6.17 -7.68 21.71
C SER A 43 4.68 -7.97 21.63
N PHE A 44 4.22 -8.21 20.42
CA PHE A 44 2.87 -8.64 20.11
C PHE A 44 2.86 -9.38 18.78
N LYS A 45 1.83 -10.19 18.54
CA LYS A 45 1.67 -10.95 17.30
C LYS A 45 0.92 -10.12 16.26
N ALA A 46 1.42 -10.05 15.03
CA ALA A 46 0.72 -9.40 13.93
C ALA A 46 -0.51 -10.22 13.51
N THR A 47 -1.71 -9.68 13.68
CA THR A 47 -2.99 -10.33 13.31
C THR A 47 -3.54 -9.81 11.98
N GLU A 48 -4.62 -10.43 11.50
CA GLU A 48 -5.28 -10.04 10.25
C GLU A 48 -5.83 -8.60 10.30
N GLU A 49 -6.43 -8.24 11.43
CA GLU A 49 -7.00 -6.91 11.67
C GLU A 49 -5.99 -5.76 11.66
N MET A 50 -4.69 -6.06 11.61
CA MET A 50 -3.63 -5.06 11.59
C MET A 50 -3.18 -4.68 10.16
N SER A 51 -3.73 -5.32 9.13
CA SER A 51 -3.45 -4.99 7.73
C SER A 51 -4.36 -3.85 7.25
N PRO A 52 -3.88 -2.91 6.40
CA PRO A 52 -2.56 -2.85 5.77
C PRO A 52 -1.42 -2.33 6.68
N ASN A 53 -1.77 -1.64 7.77
CA ASN A 53 -0.84 -1.18 8.77
C ASN A 53 -1.51 -0.87 10.11
N VAL A 54 -0.69 -0.84 11.15
CA VAL A 54 -1.05 -0.31 12.48
C VAL A 54 -0.01 0.70 12.94
N TYR A 55 -0.40 1.49 13.92
CA TYR A 55 0.45 2.41 14.65
C TYR A 55 0.56 1.90 16.09
N VAL A 56 1.78 1.84 16.59
CA VAL A 56 2.02 1.56 18.00
C VAL A 56 2.27 2.89 18.69
N HIS A 57 1.27 3.31 19.47
CA HIS A 57 1.31 4.47 20.32
C HIS A 57 1.75 4.06 21.73
N LEU A 58 2.92 4.53 22.13
CA LEU A 58 3.51 4.27 23.44
C LEU A 58 3.41 5.52 24.27
N THR A 59 2.90 5.40 25.50
CA THR A 59 2.93 6.48 26.50
C THR A 59 3.67 5.97 27.73
N TYR A 60 4.87 6.49 27.96
CA TYR A 60 5.63 6.24 29.17
C TYR A 60 5.27 7.27 30.24
N VAL A 61 5.04 6.81 31.46
CA VAL A 61 4.80 7.64 32.64
C VAL A 61 5.78 7.23 33.73
N GLN A 62 6.61 8.18 34.17
CA GLN A 62 7.52 7.97 35.29
C GLN A 62 6.85 8.25 36.65
N PRO A 63 7.32 7.65 37.74
CA PRO A 63 6.84 7.96 39.08
C PRO A 63 7.00 9.44 39.42
N HIS A 64 5.98 10.06 40.01
CA HIS A 64 5.99 11.48 40.37
C HIS A 64 6.91 11.80 41.58
N LYS A 65 7.19 10.82 42.44
CA LYS A 65 8.06 11.00 43.61
C LYS A 65 9.49 10.63 43.24
N ASN A 66 10.43 11.56 43.48
CA ASN A 66 11.88 11.38 43.34
C ASN A 66 12.35 11.19 41.89
N VAL A 67 12.07 12.18 41.03
CA VAL A 67 12.63 12.21 39.68
C VAL A 67 14.00 12.89 39.73
N GLU A 68 15.08 12.12 39.83
CA GLU A 68 16.46 12.62 39.71
C GLU A 68 16.87 12.80 38.23
N ASN A 69 15.97 13.33 37.39
CA ASN A 69 16.24 13.60 35.97
C ASN A 69 15.38 14.76 35.43
N ASP A 70 15.83 15.39 34.35
CA ASP A 70 15.14 16.54 33.72
C ASP A 70 14.07 16.11 32.68
N ARG A 71 13.63 14.85 32.67
CA ARG A 71 12.68 14.36 31.68
C ARG A 71 11.24 14.74 32.08
N PRO A 72 10.35 15.00 31.12
CA PRO A 72 8.93 15.17 31.40
C PRO A 72 8.33 13.96 32.12
N ILE A 73 7.32 14.18 32.97
CA ILE A 73 6.59 13.09 33.65
C ILE A 73 5.97 12.07 32.67
N ARG A 74 5.69 12.53 31.44
CA ARG A 74 5.16 11.73 30.34
C ARG A 74 6.03 11.86 29.10
N LEU A 75 6.40 10.73 28.51
CA LEU A 75 6.95 10.67 27.16
C LEU A 75 5.98 9.87 26.27
N TYR A 76 5.94 10.18 24.98
CA TYR A 76 5.18 9.37 24.04
C TYR A 76 5.95 9.16 22.74
N GLY A 77 5.61 8.10 22.03
CA GLY A 77 6.17 7.78 20.73
C GLY A 77 5.16 7.03 19.89
N VAL A 78 5.12 7.32 18.59
CA VAL A 78 4.22 6.67 17.64
C VAL A 78 5.04 6.12 16.49
N GLN A 79 4.94 4.82 16.25
CA GLN A 79 5.62 4.16 15.14
C GLN A 79 4.61 3.40 14.29
N GLN A 80 4.65 3.63 12.98
CA GLN A 80 3.88 2.81 12.03
C GLN A 80 4.58 1.48 11.80
N ILE A 81 3.77 0.41 11.71
CA ILE A 81 4.19 -0.94 11.38
C ILE A 81 3.31 -1.42 10.21
N LYS A 82 3.93 -1.71 9.07
CA LYS A 82 3.25 -2.30 7.92
C LYS A 82 2.96 -3.77 8.22
N VAL A 83 1.73 -4.21 8.00
CA VAL A 83 1.34 -5.61 8.17
C VAL A 83 0.73 -6.11 6.88
N GLU A 84 1.43 -7.04 6.26
CA GLU A 84 1.05 -7.61 4.97
C GLU A 84 0.50 -9.03 5.15
N ASP A 85 -0.56 -9.35 4.41
CA ASP A 85 -1.05 -10.71 4.22
C ASP A 85 -0.61 -11.24 2.85
N PRO A 86 0.28 -12.25 2.79
CA PRO A 86 0.64 -12.91 1.54
C PRO A 86 -0.57 -13.47 0.78
N ALA A 87 -1.66 -13.84 1.48
CA ALA A 87 -2.87 -14.37 0.84
C ALA A 87 -3.61 -13.33 0.00
N THR A 88 -3.35 -12.04 0.21
CA THR A 88 -3.96 -10.95 -0.56
C THR A 88 -3.24 -10.68 -1.89
N HIS A 89 -2.11 -11.33 -2.16
CA HIS A 89 -1.43 -11.25 -3.45
C HIS A 89 -1.85 -12.38 -4.39
N LEU A 90 -2.28 -12.01 -5.59
CA LEU A 90 -2.39 -12.90 -6.74
C LEU A 90 -1.19 -12.70 -7.65
N ALA A 91 -0.73 -13.76 -8.31
CA ALA A 91 0.34 -13.69 -9.30
C ALA A 91 -0.16 -14.19 -10.66
N PRO A 92 -0.91 -13.36 -11.42
CA PRO A 92 -1.29 -13.67 -12.79
C PRO A 92 -0.06 -13.88 -13.67
N VAL A 93 -0.17 -14.75 -14.67
CA VAL A 93 0.89 -15.06 -15.63
C VAL A 93 0.34 -14.95 -17.05
N ILE A 94 1.06 -14.22 -17.91
CA ILE A 94 0.71 -14.03 -19.32
C ILE A 94 1.60 -14.91 -20.21
N GLY A 95 0.98 -15.93 -20.81
CA GLY A 95 1.57 -16.75 -21.85
C GLY A 95 1.22 -16.19 -23.24
N MET A 96 2.16 -15.49 -23.87
CA MET A 96 2.05 -15.08 -25.27
C MET A 96 3.41 -15.20 -25.99
N PRO A 97 3.42 -15.33 -27.33
CA PRO A 97 4.64 -15.28 -28.13
C PRO A 97 5.40 -13.97 -27.93
N ALA A 98 6.71 -13.97 -28.20
CA ALA A 98 7.56 -12.78 -28.12
C ALA A 98 7.50 -11.91 -29.39
N GLN A 99 6.95 -12.45 -30.47
CA GLN A 99 6.72 -11.73 -31.72
C GLN A 99 5.32 -12.06 -32.27
N LEU A 100 4.56 -11.04 -32.69
CA LEU A 100 3.22 -11.19 -33.28
C LEU A 100 3.26 -10.83 -34.76
N ALA A 101 2.67 -11.68 -35.59
CA ALA A 101 2.48 -11.36 -36.99
C ALA A 101 1.18 -10.53 -37.15
N PRO A 102 1.22 -9.40 -37.87
CA PRO A 102 0.01 -8.64 -38.18
C PRO A 102 -1.02 -9.46 -38.94
N GLU A 103 -2.30 -9.13 -38.78
CA GLU A 103 -3.44 -9.78 -39.44
C GLU A 103 -3.61 -11.29 -39.15
N LYS A 104 -2.83 -11.84 -38.20
CA LYS A 104 -2.99 -13.21 -37.73
C LYS A 104 -3.66 -13.24 -36.35
N PRO A 105 -4.46 -14.28 -36.07
CA PRO A 105 -4.95 -14.51 -34.72
C PRO A 105 -3.77 -14.83 -33.78
N VAL A 106 -3.79 -14.22 -32.60
CA VAL A 106 -2.81 -14.43 -31.54
C VAL A 106 -3.52 -15.03 -30.35
N ASP A 107 -2.99 -16.15 -29.85
CA ASP A 107 -3.48 -16.79 -28.62
C ASP A 107 -2.72 -16.25 -27.41
N ILE A 108 -3.46 -15.59 -26.52
CA ILE A 108 -2.96 -15.14 -25.22
C ILE A 108 -3.52 -16.04 -24.14
N LYS A 109 -2.62 -16.69 -23.42
CA LYS A 109 -2.93 -17.59 -22.31
C LYS A 109 -2.78 -16.84 -21.00
N VAL A 110 -3.76 -16.98 -20.11
CA VAL A 110 -3.72 -16.40 -18.77
C VAL A 110 -3.91 -17.50 -17.73
N SER A 111 -3.02 -17.55 -16.76
CA SER A 111 -3.07 -18.45 -15.60
C SER A 111 -2.67 -17.71 -14.32
N GLU A 112 -2.78 -18.37 -13.18
CA GLU A 112 -2.28 -17.87 -11.89
C GLU A 112 -1.14 -18.80 -11.42
N LYS A 113 -0.03 -18.22 -10.95
CA LYS A 113 1.22 -18.95 -10.64
C LYS A 113 1.04 -20.08 -9.62
N ASN A 114 0.20 -19.85 -8.61
CA ASN A 114 -0.09 -20.81 -7.54
C ASN A 114 -1.38 -21.61 -7.82
N GLY A 115 -1.97 -21.46 -9.01
CA GLY A 115 -3.21 -22.13 -9.41
C GLY A 115 -4.43 -21.64 -8.64
N ARG A 116 -4.41 -20.44 -8.07
CA ARG A 116 -5.56 -19.86 -7.35
C ARG A 116 -6.70 -19.51 -8.33
N HIS A 117 -7.92 -19.48 -7.80
CA HIS A 117 -9.04 -18.87 -8.49
C HIS A 117 -8.77 -17.36 -8.68
N MET A 118 -9.13 -16.80 -9.83
CA MET A 118 -9.14 -15.35 -10.01
C MET A 118 -10.12 -14.91 -11.09
N THR A 119 -10.74 -13.74 -10.90
CA THR A 119 -11.43 -13.02 -11.97
C THR A 119 -10.48 -11.97 -12.52
N TYR A 120 -10.36 -11.86 -13.84
CA TYR A 120 -9.39 -10.95 -14.44
C TYR A 120 -9.90 -10.27 -15.71
N THR A 121 -9.30 -9.12 -16.02
CA THR A 121 -9.44 -8.42 -17.29
C THR A 121 -8.13 -8.48 -18.05
N LEU A 122 -8.20 -8.57 -19.37
CA LEU A 122 -7.04 -8.57 -20.26
C LEU A 122 -7.11 -7.35 -21.17
N ALA A 123 -6.07 -6.53 -21.15
CA ALA A 123 -5.87 -5.41 -22.07
C ALA A 123 -4.68 -5.69 -22.99
N ILE A 124 -4.78 -5.30 -24.25
CA ILE A 124 -3.65 -5.20 -25.18
C ILE A 124 -3.64 -3.77 -25.69
N VAL A 125 -2.54 -3.08 -25.46
CA VAL A 125 -2.39 -1.68 -25.85
C VAL A 125 -1.05 -1.50 -26.58
N ASP A 126 -1.07 -0.66 -27.59
CA ASP A 126 0.13 -0.13 -28.24
C ASP A 126 1.07 0.50 -27.19
N ASP A 127 2.31 0.02 -27.13
CA ASP A 127 3.30 0.46 -26.16
C ASP A 127 3.69 1.93 -26.37
N GLY A 128 3.75 2.38 -27.63
CA GLY A 128 4.01 3.77 -27.97
C GLY A 128 2.89 4.73 -27.51
N LEU A 129 1.66 4.23 -27.37
CA LEU A 129 0.56 5.01 -26.78
C LEU A 129 0.73 5.13 -25.26
N LEU A 130 1.13 4.04 -24.60
CA LEU A 130 1.37 4.00 -23.15
C LEU A 130 2.55 4.91 -22.76
N ASP A 131 3.59 4.94 -23.57
CA ASP A 131 4.81 5.71 -23.32
C ASP A 131 4.58 7.23 -23.35
N LEU A 132 3.57 7.72 -24.09
CA LEU A 132 3.24 9.16 -24.13
C LEU A 132 2.93 9.72 -22.74
N THR A 133 2.36 8.91 -21.87
CA THR A 133 1.98 9.30 -20.50
C THR A 133 2.73 8.50 -19.44
N ASN A 134 3.76 7.73 -19.83
CA ASN A 134 4.45 6.78 -18.95
C ASN A 134 3.46 5.88 -18.18
N PHE A 135 2.49 5.30 -18.89
CA PHE A 135 1.39 4.56 -18.29
C PHE A 135 1.91 3.25 -17.65
N GLU A 136 1.71 3.11 -16.35
CA GLU A 136 2.02 1.90 -15.60
C GLU A 136 0.84 0.94 -15.59
N THR A 137 1.12 -0.38 -15.65
CA THR A 137 0.07 -1.39 -15.49
C THR A 137 -0.59 -1.23 -14.12
N PRO A 138 -1.92 -1.02 -14.06
CA PRO A 138 -2.60 -0.77 -12.80
C PRO A 138 -2.40 -1.90 -11.79
N ASN A 139 -2.06 -1.55 -10.56
CA ASN A 139 -1.94 -2.47 -9.45
C ASN A 139 -3.04 -2.18 -8.42
N ALA A 140 -4.12 -2.96 -8.47
CA ALA A 140 -5.23 -2.80 -7.53
C ALA A 140 -4.81 -3.06 -6.07
N TRP A 141 -3.82 -3.94 -5.84
CA TRP A 141 -3.37 -4.27 -4.50
C TRP A 141 -2.78 -3.05 -3.78
N SER A 142 -1.94 -2.26 -4.45
CA SER A 142 -1.32 -1.07 -3.85
C SER A 142 -2.33 0.04 -3.54
N VAL A 143 -3.49 0.03 -4.20
CA VAL A 143 -4.58 0.97 -3.94
C VAL A 143 -5.42 0.51 -2.75
N PHE A 144 -5.88 -0.75 -2.74
CA PHE A 144 -6.75 -1.27 -1.67
C PHE A 144 -6.01 -1.55 -0.36
N TYR A 145 -4.72 -1.88 -0.42
CA TYR A 145 -3.84 -2.06 0.74
C TYR A 145 -2.85 -0.89 0.88
N ALA A 146 -3.25 0.29 0.40
CA ALA A 146 -2.51 1.52 0.65
C ALA A 146 -2.40 1.79 2.16
N ARG A 147 -1.36 2.52 2.55
CA ARG A 147 -1.18 2.93 3.94
C ARG A 147 -2.40 3.74 4.41
N GLU A 148 -3.01 3.31 5.50
CA GLU A 148 -4.00 4.09 6.23
C GLU A 148 -3.31 5.05 7.20
N ALA A 149 -3.79 6.29 7.24
CA ALA A 149 -3.35 7.28 8.23
C ALA A 149 -3.85 6.92 9.64
N LEU A 150 -3.13 7.35 10.68
CA LEU A 150 -3.60 7.21 12.06
C LEU A 150 -4.82 8.12 12.27
N GLY A 151 -6.02 7.53 12.38
CA GLY A 151 -7.25 8.30 12.58
C GLY A 151 -7.70 8.40 14.03
N ILE A 152 -6.98 7.80 14.97
CA ILE A 152 -7.27 7.92 16.40
C ILE A 152 -6.75 9.27 16.93
N LYS A 153 -7.61 10.00 17.62
CA LYS A 153 -7.28 11.24 18.30
C LYS A 153 -7.08 10.99 19.79
N THR A 154 -5.86 11.24 20.27
CA THR A 154 -5.51 11.11 21.69
C THR A 154 -5.66 12.45 22.39
N TRP A 155 -6.32 12.46 23.55
CA TRP A 155 -6.49 13.63 24.41
C TRP A 155 -5.92 13.33 25.79
N ASP A 156 -5.19 14.28 26.36
CA ASP A 156 -4.63 14.12 27.70
C ASP A 156 -4.57 15.47 28.44
N MET A 157 -4.47 15.40 29.77
CA MET A 157 -4.40 16.59 30.63
C MET A 157 -3.02 16.78 31.27
N TYR A 158 -2.00 16.03 30.87
CA TYR A 158 -0.68 16.12 31.50
C TYR A 158 -0.04 17.49 31.29
N GLY A 159 -0.33 18.17 30.17
CA GLY A 159 0.10 19.55 29.93
C GLY A 159 -0.44 20.54 30.97
N TYR A 160 -1.70 20.41 31.39
CA TYR A 160 -2.32 21.27 32.40
C TYR A 160 -1.83 20.98 33.83
N VAL A 161 -1.38 19.77 34.09
CA VAL A 161 -0.88 19.34 35.40
C VAL A 161 0.62 19.59 35.54
N ALA A 162 1.39 19.56 34.44
CA ALA A 162 2.85 19.73 34.44
C ALA A 162 3.32 21.18 34.17
N GLY A 163 2.45 22.07 33.68
CA GLY A 163 2.84 23.42 33.24
C GLY A 163 1.84 24.50 33.65
N ALA A 164 1.97 25.04 34.88
CA ALA A 164 1.39 26.34 35.23
C ALA A 164 2.20 27.54 34.70
N PHE A 165 3.28 27.29 33.95
CA PHE A 165 4.18 28.33 33.44
C PHE A 165 4.79 27.94 32.09
N THR A 166 4.04 28.11 31.01
CA THR A 166 4.59 28.33 29.66
C THR A 166 3.44 28.67 28.71
N GLY A 167 3.52 29.84 28.07
CA GLY A 167 2.48 30.37 27.19
C GLY A 167 2.36 29.61 25.87
N ASP A 168 1.14 29.58 25.34
CA ASP A 168 0.81 29.00 24.04
C ASP A 168 1.44 29.81 22.90
N MET A 169 2.22 29.14 22.04
CA MET A 169 2.59 29.68 20.73
C MET A 169 1.70 29.06 19.65
N SER A 170 0.78 29.86 19.11
CA SER A 170 0.00 29.54 17.94
C SER A 170 0.80 29.90 16.68
N GLY A 171 1.19 28.89 15.91
CA GLY A 171 1.69 29.07 14.54
C GLY A 171 0.53 29.11 13.57
N LEU A 172 0.29 30.28 12.96
CA LEU A 172 -0.56 30.43 11.79
C LEU A 172 0.12 29.76 10.58
N LEU A 173 -0.51 28.73 10.02
CA LEU A 173 -0.15 28.19 8.71
C LEU A 173 -0.89 28.99 7.62
N GLN A 174 -0.13 29.59 6.71
CA GLN A 174 -0.65 30.23 5.51
C GLN A 174 -0.65 29.21 4.36
N LEU A 175 -1.80 29.03 3.72
CA LEU A 175 -1.95 28.28 2.46
C LEU A 175 -1.51 29.17 1.30
N GLY A 176 -0.68 28.65 0.39
CA GLY A 176 -0.37 29.32 -0.87
C GLY A 176 0.35 28.43 -1.87
N GLY A 177 -0.19 28.38 -3.10
CA GLY A 177 0.48 27.86 -4.30
C GLY A 177 -0.48 27.25 -5.30
N ASP A 178 -0.94 28.03 -6.28
CA ASP A 178 -1.47 27.55 -7.56
C ASP A 178 -0.33 27.59 -8.60
N GLU A 179 -0.25 26.60 -9.49
CA GLU A 179 0.58 26.72 -10.69
C GLU A 179 -0.21 26.33 -11.95
N TYR A 180 -0.03 27.17 -12.96
CA TYR A 180 -0.73 27.20 -14.24
C TYR A 180 -0.22 26.10 -15.18
N ILE A 181 -1.12 25.37 -15.84
CA ILE A 181 -0.76 24.47 -16.94
C ILE A 181 -0.76 25.27 -18.24
N GLN A 182 0.33 25.17 -19.00
CA GLN A 182 0.45 25.76 -20.33
C GLN A 182 0.06 24.70 -21.39
N GLU A 183 -0.95 25.00 -22.22
CA GLU A 183 -1.33 24.14 -23.35
C GLU A 183 -0.31 24.24 -24.51
N GLN A 184 0.01 23.09 -25.12
CA GLN A 184 0.75 23.01 -26.39
C GLN A 184 -0.20 22.79 -27.57
N ASP A 185 0.12 23.47 -28.68
CA ASP A 185 -0.56 23.43 -29.99
C ASP A 185 -0.41 22.05 -30.68
N PRO A 186 -1.45 21.48 -31.35
CA PRO A 186 -1.38 20.12 -31.85
C PRO A 186 -0.57 20.03 -33.15
N LYS A 187 0.50 19.24 -33.14
CA LYS A 187 1.18 18.81 -34.38
C LYS A 187 0.26 17.91 -35.21
N LYS A 188 0.32 18.05 -36.55
CA LYS A 188 -0.39 17.18 -37.51
C LYS A 188 -0.08 15.71 -37.23
N ALA A 189 -1.05 15.01 -36.64
CA ALA A 189 -0.95 13.59 -36.35
C ALA A 189 -1.11 12.76 -37.62
N ASN A 190 -0.15 11.86 -37.87
CA ASN A 190 -0.32 10.80 -38.84
C ASN A 190 -1.29 9.78 -38.21
N ARG A 191 -2.50 9.67 -38.77
CA ARG A 191 -3.59 8.87 -38.17
C ARG A 191 -3.40 7.39 -38.52
N PHE A 192 -2.69 6.67 -37.68
CA PHE A 192 -2.74 5.21 -37.66
C PHE A 192 -3.85 4.75 -36.70
N LYS A 193 -4.50 3.61 -36.97
CA LYS A 193 -5.45 3.02 -36.03
C LYS A 193 -4.63 2.35 -34.91
N PRO A 194 -4.64 2.86 -33.67
CA PRO A 194 -3.86 2.25 -32.59
C PRO A 194 -4.46 0.89 -32.20
N VAL A 195 -3.62 0.00 -31.70
CA VAL A 195 -4.07 -1.27 -31.11
C VAL A 195 -4.50 -1.00 -29.68
N VAL A 196 -5.81 -1.01 -29.44
CA VAL A 196 -6.39 -0.97 -28.09
C VAL A 196 -7.48 -2.01 -28.02
N ARG A 197 -7.30 -3.01 -27.16
CA ARG A 197 -8.30 -4.03 -26.87
C ARG A 197 -8.40 -4.22 -25.37
N PHE A 198 -9.62 -4.25 -24.85
CA PHE A 198 -9.92 -4.54 -23.47
C PHE A 198 -11.05 -5.57 -23.45
N ILE A 199 -10.81 -6.71 -22.81
CA ILE A 199 -11.76 -7.82 -22.75
C ILE A 199 -11.87 -8.38 -21.33
N GLY A 200 -13.04 -8.95 -21.04
CA GLY A 200 -13.39 -9.50 -19.73
C GLY A 200 -14.52 -8.72 -19.05
N PRO A 201 -14.77 -8.96 -17.75
CA PRO A 201 -14.01 -9.87 -16.89
C PRO A 201 -14.20 -11.34 -17.26
N PHE A 202 -13.19 -12.16 -16.98
CA PHE A 202 -13.22 -13.61 -17.13
C PHE A 202 -12.94 -14.30 -15.81
N GLU A 203 -13.60 -15.42 -15.57
CA GLU A 203 -13.35 -16.26 -14.42
C GLU A 203 -12.30 -17.33 -14.76
N LEU A 204 -11.27 -17.46 -13.92
CA LEU A 204 -10.27 -18.52 -13.98
C LEU A 204 -10.48 -19.49 -12.82
N LYS A 205 -10.87 -20.73 -13.16
CA LYS A 205 -10.99 -21.81 -12.18
C LYS A 205 -9.60 -22.22 -11.64
N PRO A 206 -9.52 -22.72 -10.39
CA PRO A 206 -8.26 -23.16 -9.80
C PRO A 206 -7.48 -24.15 -10.68
N GLY A 207 -6.17 -23.93 -10.81
CA GLY A 207 -5.24 -24.75 -11.59
C GLY A 207 -5.52 -24.78 -13.10
N LYS A 208 -6.44 -23.96 -13.60
CA LYS A 208 -6.74 -23.85 -15.04
C LYS A 208 -5.96 -22.72 -15.69
N GLN A 209 -6.04 -22.70 -17.02
CA GLN A 209 -5.53 -21.66 -17.87
C GLN A 209 -6.60 -21.35 -18.91
N ASN A 210 -6.88 -20.07 -19.10
CA ASN A 210 -7.80 -19.61 -20.13
C ASN A 210 -6.97 -19.15 -21.34
N SER A 211 -7.50 -19.37 -22.55
CA SER A 211 -6.88 -18.94 -23.80
C SER A 211 -7.80 -17.97 -24.51
N HIS A 212 -7.27 -16.82 -24.91
CA HIS A 212 -7.98 -15.74 -25.58
C HIS A 212 -7.37 -15.51 -26.96
N THR A 213 -8.13 -15.83 -28.01
CA THR A 213 -7.71 -15.59 -29.39
C THR A 213 -8.11 -14.19 -29.81
N LEU A 214 -7.13 -13.37 -30.19
CA LEU A 214 -7.32 -11.96 -30.52
C LEU A 214 -6.78 -11.66 -31.92
N HIS A 215 -7.51 -10.85 -32.68
CA HIS A 215 -7.08 -10.41 -34.00
C HIS A 215 -6.47 -9.01 -33.93
N ILE A 216 -5.16 -8.94 -34.19
CA ILE A 216 -4.40 -7.69 -34.23
C ILE A 216 -4.47 -7.14 -35.66
N PRO A 217 -4.94 -5.89 -35.85
CA PRO A 217 -4.98 -5.28 -37.17
C PRO A 217 -3.56 -5.11 -37.75
N ASN A 218 -3.44 -4.67 -39.00
CA ASN A 218 -2.15 -4.33 -39.57
C ASN A 218 -1.49 -3.21 -38.76
N TYR A 219 -0.56 -3.58 -37.89
CA TYR A 219 0.13 -2.73 -36.94
C TYR A 219 1.61 -3.15 -36.89
N ILE A 220 2.49 -2.15 -36.91
CA ILE A 220 3.94 -2.34 -36.86
C ILE A 220 4.42 -1.54 -35.64
N GLY A 221 4.88 -2.26 -34.62
CA GLY A 221 5.31 -1.68 -33.36
C GLY A 221 5.20 -2.69 -32.22
N SER A 222 5.35 -2.24 -30.99
CA SER A 222 5.26 -3.10 -29.80
C SER A 222 3.89 -2.98 -29.15
N VAL A 223 3.41 -4.10 -28.62
CA VAL A 223 2.17 -4.14 -27.82
C VAL A 223 2.46 -4.66 -26.43
N ARG A 224 1.78 -4.08 -25.44
CA ARG A 224 1.81 -4.52 -24.05
C ARG A 224 0.49 -5.22 -23.72
N ALA A 225 0.57 -6.49 -23.34
CA ALA A 225 -0.53 -7.22 -22.74
C ALA A 225 -0.51 -7.00 -21.23
N MET A 226 -1.63 -6.59 -20.67
CA MET A 226 -1.79 -6.31 -19.24
C MET A 226 -2.95 -7.13 -18.69
N VAL A 227 -2.72 -7.80 -17.57
CA VAL A 227 -3.75 -8.53 -16.82
C VAL A 227 -3.89 -7.88 -15.46
N ILE A 228 -5.12 -7.59 -15.08
CA ILE A 228 -5.49 -7.15 -13.73
C ILE A 228 -6.46 -8.19 -13.19
N ALA A 229 -6.17 -8.72 -12.01
CA ALA A 229 -6.92 -9.81 -11.41
C ALA A 229 -7.36 -9.49 -9.97
N GLY A 230 -8.50 -10.06 -9.58
CA GLY A 230 -9.04 -9.99 -8.24
C GLY A 230 -9.77 -11.27 -7.84
N ASP A 231 -9.66 -11.66 -6.58
CA ASP A 231 -10.45 -12.71 -5.94
C ASP A 231 -10.59 -12.43 -4.45
N ARG A 232 -11.81 -12.15 -3.97
CA ARG A 232 -12.13 -12.05 -2.53
C ARG A 232 -11.09 -11.27 -1.70
N GLY A 233 -10.79 -10.04 -2.11
CA GLY A 233 -9.82 -9.17 -1.42
C GLY A 233 -8.35 -9.44 -1.73
N ALA A 234 -8.05 -10.47 -2.53
CA ALA A 234 -6.74 -10.66 -3.13
C ALA A 234 -6.68 -10.01 -4.51
N TYR A 235 -5.57 -9.37 -4.84
CA TYR A 235 -5.37 -8.66 -6.09
C TYR A 235 -4.00 -8.94 -6.67
N GLY A 236 -3.89 -8.85 -8.00
CA GLY A 236 -2.62 -9.01 -8.69
C GLY A 236 -2.68 -8.38 -10.07
N SER A 237 -1.51 -8.03 -10.59
CA SER A 237 -1.36 -7.58 -11.96
C SER A 237 -0.15 -8.25 -12.60
N ALA A 238 -0.18 -8.35 -13.92
CA ALA A 238 0.94 -8.83 -14.71
C ALA A 238 0.95 -8.08 -16.04
N GLU A 239 2.14 -7.85 -16.58
CA GLU A 239 2.31 -7.29 -17.90
C GLU A 239 3.34 -8.10 -18.68
N LYS A 240 3.20 -8.07 -20.00
CA LYS A 240 4.19 -8.64 -20.91
C LYS A 240 4.20 -7.83 -22.20
N GLN A 241 5.39 -7.46 -22.64
CA GLN A 241 5.61 -6.75 -23.89
C GLN A 241 5.90 -7.74 -25.03
N CYS A 242 5.51 -7.38 -26.24
CA CYS A 242 5.74 -8.16 -27.45
C CYS A 242 5.98 -7.25 -28.65
N GLN A 243 6.76 -7.72 -29.62
CA GLN A 243 7.10 -7.01 -30.87
C GLN A 243 6.37 -7.53 -32.09
#